data_AF-A0A9P6JEG6-F1
#
_entry.id   AF-A0A9P6JEG6-F1
#
_cell.length_a   1.000
_cell.length_b   1.000
_cell.length_c   1.000
_cell.angle_alpha   90.00
_cell.angle_beta   90.00
_cell.angle_gamma   90.00
#
_symmetry.space_group_name_H-M   'P 1'
#
loop_
_entity.id
_entity.type
_entity.pdbx_description
1 polymer ?
#
loop_
_entity_poly.entity_id
_entity_poly.type
_entity_poly.pdbx_seq_one_letter_code
_entity_poly.pdbx_strand_id
1 'polypeptide(L)'
;MDRGRWAFGSLSGRARRIVVMAGVRMIYANKSEDDILLGKELKNLEKENLGHINICFTLSHPPKDWNGNSGHIDEQMILEHAVFENHDSLNYFVDTIS
;
A
#
# COMPACT_ATOMS: atom_id res chain seq x y z
N MET A 1 -1.38 -52.85 -21.80
CA MET A 1 -1.43 -51.37 -21.87
C MET A 1 -2.26 -50.89 -20.68
N ASP A 2 -1.59 -50.15 -19.80
CA ASP A 2 -1.94 -49.96 -18.39
C ASP A 2 -3.16 -49.08 -18.15
N ARG A 3 -4.06 -49.57 -17.27
CA ARG A 3 -5.09 -48.75 -16.62
C ARG A 3 -4.50 -48.21 -15.32
N GLY A 4 -3.91 -47.02 -15.39
CA GLY A 4 -3.33 -46.29 -14.27
C GLY A 4 -4.36 -45.96 -13.19
N ARG A 5 -4.42 -46.83 -12.19
CA ARG A 5 -5.12 -46.68 -10.92
C ARG A 5 -4.36 -45.65 -10.08
N TRP A 6 -4.87 -44.42 -9.96
CA TRP A 6 -4.36 -43.45 -9.01
C TRP A 6 -4.88 -43.80 -7.61
N ALA A 7 -4.02 -44.40 -6.80
CA ALA A 7 -4.27 -44.55 -5.36
C ALA A 7 -3.99 -43.20 -4.70
N PHE A 8 -5.03 -42.45 -4.34
CA PHE A 8 -4.89 -41.35 -3.39
C PHE A 8 -4.57 -41.96 -2.02
N GLY A 9 -3.27 -42.03 -1.71
CA GLY A 9 -2.80 -42.19 -0.35
C GLY A 9 -3.35 -41.07 0.51
N SER A 10 -3.88 -41.44 1.68
CA SER A 10 -4.34 -40.54 2.73
C SER A 10 -3.31 -39.45 3.02
N LEU A 11 -3.54 -38.24 2.50
CA LEU A 11 -2.84 -37.04 2.95
C LEU A 11 -3.64 -36.46 4.12
N SER A 12 -3.30 -36.90 5.34
CA SER A 12 -3.74 -36.28 6.60
C SER A 12 -2.98 -34.97 6.92
N GLY A 13 -2.53 -34.25 5.89
CA GLY A 13 -1.90 -32.94 6.02
C GLY A 13 -2.94 -31.85 5.86
N ARG A 14 -3.34 -31.20 6.97
CA ARG A 14 -4.19 -30.00 6.94
C ARG A 14 -3.47 -28.93 6.09
N ALA A 15 -3.92 -28.75 4.84
CA ALA A 15 -3.45 -27.70 3.96
C ALA A 15 -3.63 -26.35 4.67
N ARG A 16 -2.51 -25.69 4.98
CA ARG A 16 -2.52 -24.36 5.60
C ARG A 16 -2.72 -23.39 4.44
N ARG A 17 -3.89 -22.78 4.36
CA ARG A 17 -4.16 -21.74 3.37
C ARG A 17 -3.30 -20.52 3.73
N ILE A 18 -2.18 -20.36 3.03
CA ILE A 18 -1.40 -19.12 3.07
C ILE A 18 -2.22 -18.11 2.26
N VAL A 19 -2.84 -17.17 2.95
CA VAL A 19 -3.49 -16.02 2.31
C VAL A 19 -2.45 -14.91 2.28
N VAL A 20 -1.88 -14.65 1.10
CA VAL A 20 -1.11 -13.42 0.87
C VAL A 20 -2.14 -12.32 0.65
N MET A 21 -2.20 -11.35 1.56
CA MET A 21 -3.06 -10.18 1.42
C MET A 21 -2.25 -9.04 0.85
N ALA A 22 -2.61 -8.58 -0.36
CA ALA A 22 -1.98 -7.42 -0.98
C ALA A 22 -2.37 -6.15 -0.21
N GLY A 23 -1.37 -5.30 0.07
CA GLY A 23 -1.57 -3.99 0.68
C GLY A 23 -1.51 -2.87 -0.37
N VAL A 24 -2.18 -1.76 -0.09
CA VAL A 24 -2.17 -0.53 -0.89
C VAL A 24 -1.56 0.60 -0.07
N ARG A 25 -0.64 1.35 -0.68
CA ARG A 25 -0.04 2.57 -0.12
C ARG A 25 -0.37 3.73 -1.05
N MET A 26 -0.83 4.84 -0.49
CA MET A 26 -1.22 6.03 -1.27
C MET A 26 -0.63 7.29 -0.67
N ILE A 27 0.02 8.12 -1.50
CA ILE A 27 0.38 9.49 -1.15
C ILE A 27 -0.66 10.40 -1.80
N TYR A 28 -1.42 11.13 -0.99
CA TYR A 28 -2.52 11.99 -1.42
C TYR A 28 -2.15 13.45 -1.24
N ALA A 29 -1.79 14.08 -2.36
CA ALA A 29 -1.30 15.45 -2.41
C ALA A 29 -2.41 16.42 -2.83
N ASN A 30 -2.66 17.43 -2.00
CA ASN A 30 -3.63 18.48 -2.26
C ASN A 30 -3.02 19.87 -2.02
N LYS A 31 -3.74 20.94 -2.37
CA LYS A 31 -3.25 22.31 -2.10
C LYS A 31 -3.48 22.68 -0.64
N SER A 32 -4.72 22.60 -0.19
CA SER A 32 -5.16 22.88 1.17
C SER A 32 -6.03 21.74 1.71
N GLU A 33 -6.39 21.80 2.99
CA GLU A 33 -7.23 20.76 3.63
C GLU A 33 -8.64 20.68 3.01
N ASP A 34 -9.19 21.82 2.58
CA ASP A 34 -10.52 21.88 1.94
C ASP A 34 -10.53 21.21 0.55
N ASP A 35 -9.37 21.07 -0.09
CA ASP A 35 -9.24 20.40 -1.38
C ASP A 35 -9.18 18.86 -1.25
N ILE A 36 -9.10 18.32 -0.03
CA ILE A 36 -9.05 16.89 0.21
C ILE A 36 -10.44 16.29 -0.04
N LEU A 37 -10.59 15.64 -1.19
CA LEU A 37 -11.82 14.91 -1.50
C LEU A 37 -11.87 13.61 -0.69
N LEU A 38 -13.04 13.32 -0.13
CA LEU A 38 -13.31 12.08 0.61
C LEU A 38 -12.36 11.86 1.80
N GLY A 39 -11.81 12.93 2.40
CA GLY A 39 -10.78 12.80 3.44
C GLY A 39 -11.24 12.00 4.66
N LYS A 40 -12.51 12.11 5.05
CA LYS A 40 -13.09 11.34 6.16
C LYS A 40 -13.24 9.86 5.79
N GLU A 41 -13.76 9.59 4.61
CA GLU A 41 -13.97 8.24 4.08
C GLU A 41 -12.63 7.52 3.91
N LEU A 42 -11.60 8.20 3.40
CA LEU A 42 -10.25 7.68 3.27
C LEU A 42 -9.63 7.34 4.63
N LYS A 43 -9.77 8.23 5.63
CA LYS A 43 -9.31 7.95 7.00
C LYS A 43 -10.06 6.78 7.64
N ASN A 44 -11.36 6.64 7.37
CA ASN A 44 -12.13 5.49 7.85
C ASN A 44 -11.70 4.20 7.15
N LEU A 45 -11.51 4.24 5.83
CA LEU A 45 -11.04 3.13 5.03
C LEU A 45 -9.68 2.61 5.52
N GLU A 46 -8.75 3.52 5.85
CA GLU A 46 -7.46 3.16 6.45
C GLU A 46 -7.64 2.44 7.80
N LYS A 47 -8.46 3.00 8.70
CA LYS A 47 -8.71 2.43 10.04
C LYS A 47 -9.37 1.06 9.99
N GLU A 48 -10.32 0.87 9.07
CA GLU A 48 -11.09 -0.38 8.96
C GLU A 48 -10.29 -1.52 8.34
N ASN A 49 -9.26 -1.21 7.54
CA ASN A 49 -8.56 -2.23 6.75
C ASN A 49 -7.29 -2.78 7.40
N LEU A 50 -7.19 -2.76 8.74
CA LEU A 50 -6.14 -3.43 9.55
C LEU A 50 -4.68 -3.23 9.06
N GLY A 51 -4.37 -2.05 8.51
CA GLY A 51 -3.03 -1.71 7.99
C GLY A 51 -2.73 -2.20 6.56
N HIS A 52 -3.68 -2.86 5.91
CA HIS A 52 -3.60 -3.21 4.48
C HIS A 52 -3.71 -1.98 3.58
N ILE A 53 -4.41 -0.93 4.02
CA ILE A 53 -4.39 0.39 3.38
C ILE A 53 -3.61 1.33 4.29
N ASN A 54 -2.73 2.12 3.71
CA ASN A 54 -2.10 3.24 4.41
C ASN A 54 -2.05 4.46 3.50
N ILE A 55 -2.44 5.61 4.04
CA ILE A 55 -2.64 6.84 3.29
C ILE A 55 -1.83 7.97 3.94
N CYS A 56 -0.88 8.49 3.18
CA CYS A 56 -0.11 9.66 3.55
C CYS A 56 -0.75 10.90 2.93
N PHE A 57 -1.11 11.89 3.74
CA PHE A 57 -1.63 13.17 3.24
C PHE A 57 -0.52 14.21 3.22
N THR A 58 -0.38 14.91 2.09
CA THR A 58 0.52 16.06 1.97
C THR A 58 -0.19 17.27 1.39
N LEU A 59 0.09 18.45 1.94
CA LEU A 59 -0.49 19.71 1.50
C LEU A 59 0.61 20.69 1.06
N SER A 60 0.47 21.31 -0.11
CA SER A 60 1.42 22.36 -0.52
C SER A 60 1.24 23.67 0.26
N HIS A 61 0.04 23.93 0.78
CA HIS A 61 -0.32 25.11 1.58
C HIS A 61 -1.11 24.67 2.83
N PRO A 62 -0.44 24.00 3.80
CA PRO A 62 -1.11 23.51 4.99
C PRO A 62 -1.54 24.66 5.92
N PRO A 63 -2.65 24.50 6.68
CA PRO A 63 -2.95 25.37 7.82
C PRO A 63 -1.93 25.16 8.95
N LYS A 64 -1.91 26.07 9.93
CA LYS A 64 -0.91 26.05 11.03
C LYS A 64 -0.99 24.81 11.91
N ASP A 65 -2.16 24.19 12.00
CA ASP A 65 -2.50 23.04 12.82
C ASP A 65 -2.47 21.71 12.05
N TRP A 66 -1.95 21.73 10.81
CA TRP A 66 -1.78 20.52 10.02
C TRP A 66 -0.73 19.58 10.63
N ASN A 67 -1.12 18.32 10.82
CA ASN A 67 -0.25 17.28 11.39
C ASN A 67 0.31 16.30 10.35
N GLY A 68 0.01 16.50 9.06
CA GLY A 68 0.51 15.66 7.97
C GLY A 68 1.75 16.25 7.30
N ASN A 69 2.11 15.69 6.13
CA ASN A 69 3.25 16.18 5.35
C ASN A 69 2.93 17.52 4.68
N SER A 70 3.97 18.30 4.39
CA SER A 70 3.87 19.61 3.75
C SER A 70 4.78 19.66 2.53
N GLY A 71 4.30 20.27 1.46
CA GLY A 71 5.02 20.44 0.21
C GLY A 71 4.55 19.51 -0.91
N HIS A 72 5.29 19.54 -2.01
CA HIS A 72 5.08 18.61 -3.12
C HIS A 72 5.61 17.22 -2.77
N ILE A 73 5.18 16.21 -3.53
CA ILE A 73 5.73 14.85 -3.38
C ILE A 73 7.22 14.90 -3.72
N ASP A 74 8.03 14.33 -2.84
CA ASP A 74 9.47 14.19 -3.02
C ASP A 74 9.93 12.74 -2.83
N GLU A 75 11.21 12.51 -3.11
CA GLU A 75 11.85 11.21 -2.99
C GLU A 75 11.70 10.63 -1.57
N GLN A 76 11.83 11.46 -0.54
CA GLN A 76 11.73 11.00 0.85
C GLN A 76 10.33 10.46 1.15
N MET A 77 9.27 11.17 0.72
CA MET A 77 7.89 10.70 0.91
C MET A 77 7.65 9.35 0.23
N ILE A 78 8.20 9.14 -0.96
CA ILE A 78 8.12 7.88 -1.70
C ILE A 78 8.85 6.77 -0.94
N LEU A 79 10.08 7.02 -0.49
CA LEU A 79 10.90 6.07 0.25
C LEU A 79 10.25 5.63 1.56
N GLU A 80 9.60 6.54 2.27
CA GLU A 80 8.95 6.26 3.55
C GLU A 80 7.66 5.43 3.40
N HIS A 81 6.92 5.61 2.29
CA HIS A 81 5.57 5.06 2.16
C HIS A 81 5.43 3.92 1.16
N ALA A 82 6.37 3.76 0.22
CA ALA A 82 6.32 2.70 -0.75
C ALA A 82 6.96 1.41 -0.22
N VAL A 83 6.44 0.28 -0.70
CA VAL A 83 6.97 -1.04 -0.39
C VAL A 83 7.51 -1.63 -1.68
N PHE A 84 8.82 -1.81 -1.74
CA PHE A 84 9.48 -2.44 -2.88
C PHE A 84 10.08 -3.77 -2.46
N GLU A 85 10.03 -4.75 -3.36
CA GLU A 85 10.62 -6.08 -3.11
C GLU A 85 12.15 -6.01 -2.97
N ASN A 86 12.78 -5.03 -3.63
CA ASN A 86 14.22 -4.80 -3.59
C ASN A 86 14.58 -3.33 -3.91
N HIS A 87 15.86 -2.99 -3.70
CA HIS A 87 16.40 -1.65 -3.96
C HIS A 87 16.38 -1.25 -5.45
N ASP A 88 16.52 -2.20 -6.38
CA ASP A 88 16.55 -1.89 -7.82
C ASP A 88 15.18 -1.41 -8.32
N SER A 89 14.10 -2.06 -7.87
CA SER A 89 12.73 -1.65 -8.17
C SER A 89 12.38 -0.27 -7.61
N LEU A 90 12.92 0.05 -6.44
CA LEU A 90 12.77 1.36 -5.82
C LEU A 90 13.49 2.44 -6.64
N ASN A 91 14.76 2.22 -6.98
CA ASN A 91 15.56 3.18 -7.75
C ASN A 91 14.93 3.44 -9.13
N TYR A 92 14.52 2.38 -9.84
CA TYR A 92 13.82 2.53 -11.12
C TYR A 92 12.53 3.36 -10.99
N PHE A 93 11.77 3.15 -9.92
CA PHE A 93 10.54 3.89 -9.69
C PHE A 93 10.82 5.36 -9.42
N VAL A 94 11.75 5.68 -8.51
CA VAL A 94 12.16 7.05 -8.19
C VAL A 94 12.68 7.78 -9.43
N ASP A 95 13.53 7.13 -10.21
CA ASP A 95 14.09 7.70 -11.44
C ASP A 95 13.03 7.95 -12.54
N THR A 96 11.94 7.17 -12.55
CA THR A 96 10.86 7.31 -13.55
C THR A 96 9.92 8.48 -13.25
N ILE A 97 9.77 8.84 -11.98
CA ILE A 97 8.81 9.86 -11.52
C ILE A 97 9.45 11.19 -11.11
N SER A 98 10.80 11.25 -11.08
CA SER A 98 11.60 12.46 -10.92
C SER A 98 11.83 13.16 -12.26
#